data_AF-C1BX00-F1
#
_entry.id   AF-C1BX00-F1
#
_cell.length_a   1.000
_cell.length_b   1.000
_cell.length_c   1.000
_cell.angle_alpha   90.00
_cell.angle_beta   90.00
_cell.angle_gamma   90.00
#
_symmetry.space_group_name_H-M   'P 1'
#
loop_
_entity.id
_entity.type
_entity.pdbx_description
1 polymer ?
#
loop_
_entity_poly.entity_id
_entity_poly.type
_entity_poly.pdbx_seq_one_letter_code
_entity_poly.pdbx_strand_id
1 'polypeptide(L)'
;MATFFGEVLSVYSRAVEEDDDELDDENEEDEQIRREIEEKREVYIEWYPDVTQSVSSGNCTLQCSDLIIAVGPNASGFLSAYVLNTESWDAVGHVSLWNEKSRCTSRQPPLPGEPACRFYRHRDNPSVLMCQSTCYVAEDQLFQWADKVFGSLLNRGLNVMVLSDSPVAEYKTPDYLYGSAVPFLRSLKSSAFKDQALCPALEQPNILTGLPAAVLSHCQVHRIPAVLYQCYTDVIGPDTVTMETYKPALTSLSKLVKLEPCPSADALRRFAKVSEAQSNLYT
;
A
#
# COMPACT_ATOMS: atom_id res chain seq x y z
N MET A 1 70.91 18.22 7.04
CA MET A 1 69.75 18.96 7.58
C MET A 1 68.54 18.54 6.77
N ALA A 2 67.45 18.16 7.45
CA ALA A 2 66.25 17.60 6.86
C ALA A 2 65.49 18.66 6.04
N THR A 3 65.24 18.36 4.77
CA THR A 3 64.25 19.10 3.97
C THR A 3 62.86 18.61 4.38
N PHE A 4 62.11 19.59 4.85
CA PHE A 4 60.74 19.62 5.32
C PHE A 4 59.78 18.73 4.49
N PHE A 5 59.22 17.71 5.15
CA PHE A 5 58.01 17.00 4.72
C PHE A 5 56.83 17.99 4.82
N GLY A 6 56.23 18.38 3.70
CA GLY A 6 55.02 19.22 3.74
C GLY A 6 54.79 20.18 2.58
N GLU A 7 55.41 20.00 1.42
CA GLU A 7 54.97 20.77 0.24
C GLU A 7 53.73 20.09 -0.35
N VAL A 8 52.55 20.61 -0.03
CA VAL A 8 51.29 20.22 -0.65
C VAL A 8 51.30 20.78 -2.06
N LEU A 9 51.72 19.96 -3.03
CA LEU A 9 51.47 20.24 -4.44
C LEU A 9 49.95 20.21 -4.65
N SER A 10 49.37 21.36 -4.99
CA SER A 10 47.98 21.43 -5.44
C SER A 10 47.90 20.78 -6.83
N VAL A 11 47.80 19.45 -6.85
CA VAL A 11 47.48 18.74 -8.07
C VAL A 11 46.06 19.15 -8.43
N TYR A 12 45.89 19.85 -9.55
CA TYR A 12 44.57 20.06 -10.13
C TYR A 12 43.94 18.68 -10.35
N SER A 13 42.86 18.38 -9.62
CA SER A 13 42.06 17.20 -9.88
C SER A 13 41.59 17.24 -11.33
N ARG A 14 41.74 16.13 -12.06
CA ARG A 14 41.08 15.90 -13.36
C ARG A 14 39.55 15.78 -13.28
N ALA A 15 38.99 16.01 -12.11
CA ALA A 15 37.56 16.11 -11.95
C ALA A 15 37.21 17.60 -12.07
N VAL A 16 36.43 17.91 -13.10
CA VAL A 16 35.77 19.21 -13.34
C VAL A 16 36.62 20.25 -14.10
N GLU A 17 36.84 19.99 -15.40
CA GLU A 17 36.67 21.06 -16.40
C GLU A 17 35.20 20.95 -16.83
N GLU A 18 34.37 21.84 -16.28
CA GLU A 18 33.02 22.14 -16.78
C GLU A 18 33.19 22.84 -18.14
N ASP A 19 33.27 22.04 -19.22
CA ASP A 19 32.76 22.47 -20.51
C ASP A 19 31.22 22.39 -20.39
N ASP A 20 30.63 23.50 -19.95
CA ASP A 20 29.18 23.72 -19.72
C ASP A 20 28.33 23.70 -21.03
N ASP A 21 28.83 23.10 -22.12
CA ASP A 21 28.21 23.15 -23.45
C ASP A 21 27.86 21.77 -24.07
N GLU A 22 27.99 20.65 -23.33
CA GLU A 22 27.75 19.28 -23.87
C GLU A 22 26.77 18.39 -23.06
N LEU A 23 25.73 18.96 -22.41
CA LEU A 23 24.74 18.17 -21.66
C LEU A 23 23.29 18.56 -21.96
N ASP A 24 22.83 18.43 -23.21
CA ASP A 24 21.36 18.37 -23.46
C ASP A 24 20.91 17.77 -24.81
N ASP A 25 21.68 16.89 -25.44
CA ASP A 25 21.16 16.07 -26.55
C ASP A 25 20.68 14.71 -25.98
N GLU A 26 19.50 14.70 -25.35
CA GLU A 26 18.77 13.44 -25.12
C GLU A 26 18.54 12.78 -26.49
N ASN A 27 19.09 11.59 -26.70
CA ASN A 27 18.99 10.92 -28.00
C ASN A 27 17.53 10.50 -28.26
N GLU A 28 17.07 10.49 -29.52
CA GLU A 28 15.69 10.05 -29.87
C GLU A 28 15.39 8.61 -29.38
N GLU A 29 16.44 7.79 -29.23
CA GLU A 29 16.37 6.45 -28.65
C GLU A 29 16.07 6.47 -27.14
N ASP A 30 16.62 7.43 -26.39
CA ASP A 30 16.40 7.57 -24.95
C ASP A 30 14.96 8.02 -24.67
N GLU A 31 14.42 8.92 -25.49
CA GLU A 31 13.01 9.29 -25.42
C GLU A 31 12.08 8.10 -25.71
N GLN A 32 12.43 7.25 -26.69
CA GLN A 32 11.65 6.05 -27.02
C GLN A 32 11.69 5.05 -25.87
N ILE A 33 12.85 4.82 -25.25
CA ILE A 33 13.00 3.95 -24.09
C ILE A 33 12.18 4.48 -22.92
N ARG A 34 12.22 5.79 -22.63
CA ARG A 34 11.41 6.40 -21.57
C ARG A 34 9.91 6.21 -21.81
N ARG A 35 9.43 6.48 -23.02
CA ARG A 35 8.02 6.26 -23.37
C ARG A 35 7.61 4.79 -23.25
N GLU A 36 8.46 3.86 -23.70
CA GLU A 36 8.17 2.43 -23.59
C GLU A 36 8.17 1.96 -22.13
N ILE A 37 9.06 2.48 -21.28
CA ILE A 37 9.09 2.19 -19.85
C ILE A 37 7.84 2.77 -19.16
N GLU A 38 7.47 4.00 -19.49
CA GLU A 38 6.28 4.65 -18.93
C GLU A 38 4.99 3.91 -19.32
N GLU A 39 4.88 3.51 -20.58
CA GLU A 39 3.75 2.70 -21.08
C GLU A 39 3.70 1.31 -20.42
N LYS A 40 4.87 0.67 -20.22
CA LYS A 40 4.96 -0.63 -19.53
C LYS A 40 4.66 -0.53 -18.03
N ARG A 41 4.86 0.63 -17.40
CA ARG A 41 4.66 0.82 -15.96
C ARG A 41 3.29 1.41 -15.61
N GLU A 42 2.37 1.51 -16.56
CA GLU A 42 1.01 1.97 -16.28
C GLU A 42 0.23 1.04 -15.33
N VAL A 43 -0.47 1.67 -14.38
CA VAL A 43 -1.42 1.01 -13.48
C VAL A 43 -2.80 0.98 -14.14
N TYR A 44 -3.38 -0.19 -14.34
CA TYR A 44 -4.74 -0.35 -14.87
C TYR A 44 -5.72 -0.76 -13.79
N ILE A 45 -6.87 -0.09 -13.73
CA ILE A 45 -7.97 -0.47 -12.83
C ILE A 45 -9.10 -1.03 -13.68
N GLU A 46 -9.45 -2.28 -13.44
CA GLU A 46 -10.54 -2.97 -14.12
C GLU A 46 -11.67 -3.26 -13.14
N TRP A 47 -12.81 -2.59 -13.37
CA TRP A 47 -14.06 -2.84 -12.66
C TRP A 47 -14.89 -3.89 -13.40
N TYR A 48 -15.49 -4.84 -12.68
CA TYR A 48 -16.34 -5.87 -13.26
C TYR A 48 -17.63 -5.28 -13.86
N PRO A 49 -18.20 -5.92 -14.91
CA PRO A 49 -19.28 -5.38 -15.74
C PRO A 49 -20.50 -4.85 -14.98
N ASP A 50 -20.86 -5.47 -13.85
CA ASP A 50 -21.97 -5.03 -12.99
C ASP A 50 -21.75 -3.64 -12.36
N VAL A 51 -20.48 -3.24 -12.25
CA VAL A 51 -20.04 -1.93 -11.77
C VAL A 51 -19.67 -1.02 -12.94
N THR A 52 -19.12 -1.58 -14.02
CA THR A 52 -18.81 -0.81 -15.24
C THR A 52 -20.06 -0.16 -15.84
N GLN A 53 -21.24 -0.81 -15.82
CA GLN A 53 -22.49 -0.17 -16.28
C GLN A 53 -22.85 1.11 -15.50
N SER A 54 -22.47 1.19 -14.22
CA SER A 54 -22.66 2.40 -13.40
C SER A 54 -21.60 3.48 -13.64
N VAL A 55 -20.44 3.12 -14.20
CA VAL A 55 -19.29 4.01 -14.46
C VAL A 55 -19.25 4.48 -15.93
N SER A 56 -19.67 3.65 -16.89
CA SER A 56 -19.59 3.87 -18.34
C SER A 56 -20.57 4.93 -18.89
N SER A 57 -21.49 5.45 -18.07
CA SER A 57 -22.46 6.48 -18.51
C SER A 57 -21.90 7.92 -18.49
N GLY A 58 -20.58 8.09 -18.41
CA GLY A 58 -19.89 9.38 -18.44
C GLY A 58 -19.66 9.94 -17.03
N ASN A 59 -18.39 9.93 -16.59
CA ASN A 59 -17.92 10.52 -15.33
C ASN A 59 -18.71 10.16 -14.05
N CYS A 60 -19.28 8.96 -13.98
CA CYS A 60 -19.94 8.50 -12.76
C CYS A 60 -18.91 7.83 -11.84
N THR A 61 -18.35 8.64 -10.95
CA THR A 61 -17.61 8.18 -9.77
C THR A 61 -18.45 7.22 -8.94
N LEU A 62 -17.88 6.10 -8.48
CA LEU A 62 -18.56 5.18 -7.58
C LEU A 62 -18.94 5.91 -6.28
N GLN A 63 -20.22 5.81 -5.89
CA GLN A 63 -20.69 6.36 -4.62
C GLN A 63 -20.15 5.52 -3.47
N CYS A 64 -19.13 6.04 -2.79
CA CYS A 64 -18.46 5.40 -1.67
C CYS A 64 -18.40 6.39 -0.50
N SER A 65 -18.89 5.99 0.67
CA SER A 65 -18.77 6.75 1.91
C SER A 65 -17.58 6.30 2.73
N ASP A 66 -17.22 5.01 2.67
CA ASP A 66 -16.16 4.44 3.50
C ASP A 66 -15.30 3.49 2.66
N LEU A 67 -14.01 3.80 2.56
CA LEU A 67 -13.01 3.01 1.85
C LEU A 67 -12.02 2.42 2.85
N ILE A 68 -11.90 1.10 2.87
CA ILE A 68 -10.95 0.37 3.71
C ILE A 68 -9.87 -0.23 2.80
N ILE A 69 -8.61 0.07 3.05
CA ILE A 69 -7.48 -0.44 2.25
C ILE A 69 -6.58 -1.24 3.17
N ALA A 70 -6.48 -2.55 2.96
CA ALA A 70 -5.43 -3.38 3.55
C ALA A 70 -4.24 -3.47 2.61
N VAL A 71 -3.06 -3.13 3.10
CA VAL A 71 -1.80 -3.24 2.38
C VAL A 71 -0.89 -4.22 3.12
N GLY A 72 -0.46 -5.25 2.41
CA GLY A 72 0.41 -6.30 2.92
C GLY A 72 -0.35 -7.57 3.31
N PRO A 73 0.39 -8.68 3.51
CA PRO A 73 -0.17 -10.01 3.75
C PRO A 73 -0.93 -10.12 5.08
N ASN A 74 -0.47 -9.44 6.13
CA ASN A 74 -1.09 -9.51 7.45
C ASN A 74 -2.40 -8.70 7.49
N ALA A 75 -2.35 -7.47 6.98
CA ALA A 75 -3.56 -6.65 6.88
C ALA A 75 -4.62 -7.28 5.95
N SER A 76 -4.19 -7.81 4.80
CA SER A 76 -5.10 -8.46 3.84
C SER A 76 -5.64 -9.78 4.38
N GLY A 77 -4.80 -10.58 5.02
CA GLY A 77 -5.19 -11.84 5.68
C GLY A 77 -6.20 -11.59 6.80
N PHE A 78 -6.01 -10.53 7.59
CA PHE A 78 -6.97 -10.11 8.60
C PHE A 78 -8.34 -9.78 7.99
N LEU A 79 -8.39 -8.91 6.97
CA LEU A 79 -9.67 -8.61 6.29
C LEU A 79 -10.30 -9.86 5.66
N SER A 80 -9.50 -10.76 5.09
CA SER A 80 -10.02 -11.98 4.49
C SER A 80 -10.61 -12.95 5.52
N ALA A 81 -9.95 -13.12 6.66
CA ALA A 81 -10.33 -14.10 7.66
C ALA A 81 -11.48 -13.61 8.56
N TYR A 82 -11.52 -12.32 8.88
CA TYR A 82 -12.47 -11.74 9.84
C TYR A 82 -13.65 -11.00 9.19
N VAL A 83 -13.50 -10.56 7.93
CA VAL A 83 -14.52 -9.75 7.24
C VAL A 83 -15.04 -10.46 5.99
N LEU A 84 -14.18 -10.84 5.04
CA LEU A 84 -14.65 -11.43 3.77
C LEU A 84 -15.20 -12.85 3.90
N ASN A 85 -15.00 -13.52 5.05
CA ASN A 85 -15.60 -14.82 5.30
C ASN A 85 -17.13 -14.72 5.52
N THR A 86 -17.68 -13.51 5.72
CA THR A 86 -19.13 -13.29 5.73
C THR A 86 -19.67 -13.29 4.30
N GLU A 87 -20.85 -13.89 4.07
CA GLU A 87 -21.49 -13.99 2.74
C GLU A 87 -21.98 -12.65 2.14
N SER A 88 -21.49 -11.53 2.66
CA SER A 88 -21.98 -10.18 2.36
C SER A 88 -21.07 -9.35 1.45
N TRP A 89 -20.02 -9.93 0.85
CA TRP A 89 -19.05 -9.21 0.03
C TRP A 89 -18.96 -9.76 -1.39
N ASP A 90 -19.01 -8.86 -2.38
CA ASP A 90 -18.81 -9.19 -3.79
C ASP A 90 -17.52 -8.56 -4.30
N ALA A 91 -16.71 -9.32 -5.03
CA ALA A 91 -15.57 -8.76 -5.75
C ALA A 91 -16.09 -7.87 -6.89
N VAL A 92 -15.62 -6.63 -6.94
CA VAL A 92 -16.11 -5.59 -7.87
C VAL A 92 -15.05 -5.09 -8.85
N GLY A 93 -13.78 -5.37 -8.59
CA GLY A 93 -12.71 -5.00 -9.51
C GLY A 93 -11.34 -5.44 -9.02
N HIS A 94 -10.34 -5.20 -9.86
CA HIS A 94 -8.94 -5.42 -9.53
C HIS A 94 -8.04 -4.37 -10.18
N VAL A 95 -6.84 -4.23 -9.63
CA VAL A 95 -5.78 -3.41 -10.17
C VAL A 95 -4.72 -4.34 -10.74
N SER A 96 -4.42 -4.12 -12.02
CA SER A 96 -3.38 -4.79 -12.78
C SER A 96 -2.22 -3.83 -12.96
N LEU A 97 -1.04 -4.26 -12.54
CA LEU A 97 0.19 -3.48 -12.61
C LEU A 97 1.36 -4.39 -12.97
N TRP A 98 2.30 -3.82 -13.72
CA TRP A 98 3.51 -4.51 -14.12
C TRP A 98 4.71 -3.85 -13.45
N ASN A 99 5.52 -4.65 -12.75
CA ASN A 99 6.81 -4.22 -12.23
C ASN A 99 7.75 -5.42 -12.01
N GLU A 100 8.99 -5.14 -11.60
CA GLU A 100 10.04 -6.14 -11.43
C GLU A 100 9.67 -7.29 -10.48
N LYS A 101 8.83 -7.00 -9.46
CA LYS A 101 8.38 -7.95 -8.45
C LYS A 101 6.98 -8.50 -8.72
N SER A 102 6.19 -7.83 -9.55
CA SER A 102 4.86 -8.27 -9.97
C SER A 102 4.86 -8.51 -11.49
N ARG A 103 5.10 -9.76 -11.88
CA ARG A 103 5.10 -10.21 -13.28
C ARG A 103 3.69 -10.38 -13.87
N CYS A 104 2.72 -9.58 -13.43
CA CYS A 104 1.37 -9.62 -13.96
C CYS A 104 1.37 -8.94 -15.34
N THR A 105 1.71 -9.71 -16.38
CA THR A 105 1.83 -9.24 -17.77
C THR A 105 0.49 -9.21 -18.51
N SER A 106 -0.59 -9.69 -17.88
CA SER A 106 -1.89 -9.89 -18.54
C SER A 106 -2.95 -9.00 -17.91
N ARG A 107 -3.76 -8.33 -18.75
CA ARG A 107 -5.05 -7.70 -18.40
C ARG A 107 -6.14 -8.73 -18.05
N GLN A 108 -5.73 -9.83 -17.44
CA GLN A 108 -6.59 -10.91 -17.02
C GLN A 108 -6.74 -10.85 -15.50
N PRO A 109 -7.89 -11.25 -14.97
CA PRO A 109 -8.10 -11.29 -13.54
C PRO A 109 -7.05 -12.22 -12.91
N PRO A 110 -6.32 -11.76 -11.88
CA PRO A 110 -5.27 -12.55 -11.24
C PRO A 110 -5.86 -13.82 -10.65
N LEU A 111 -5.17 -14.95 -10.86
CA LEU A 111 -5.63 -16.26 -10.43
C LEU A 111 -5.81 -16.30 -8.90
N PRO A 112 -6.70 -17.17 -8.37
CA PRO A 112 -6.87 -17.34 -6.94
C PRO A 112 -5.54 -17.71 -6.28
N GLY A 113 -5.04 -16.83 -5.39
CA GLY A 113 -3.76 -17.00 -4.70
C GLY A 113 -2.59 -16.19 -5.27
N GLU A 114 -2.76 -15.54 -6.43
CA GLU A 114 -1.75 -14.59 -6.94
C GLU A 114 -1.79 -13.25 -6.19
N PRO A 115 -0.63 -12.63 -5.93
CA PRO A 115 -0.54 -11.32 -5.28
C PRO A 115 -1.19 -10.29 -6.18
N ALA A 116 -2.29 -9.74 -5.69
CA ALA A 116 -3.13 -8.84 -6.45
C ALA A 116 -3.73 -7.79 -5.56
N CYS A 117 -4.18 -6.74 -6.22
CA CYS A 117 -4.85 -5.63 -5.63
C CYS A 117 -6.33 -5.72 -6.03
N ARG A 118 -7.20 -6.20 -5.12
CA ARG A 118 -8.61 -6.54 -5.40
C ARG A 118 -9.56 -5.64 -4.61
N PHE A 119 -10.69 -5.29 -5.24
CA PHE A 119 -11.76 -4.50 -4.61
C PHE A 119 -12.99 -5.36 -4.33
N TYR A 120 -13.58 -5.16 -3.16
CA TYR A 120 -14.81 -5.81 -2.72
C TYR A 120 -15.82 -4.78 -2.25
N ARG A 121 -17.09 -4.99 -2.56
CA ARG A 121 -18.20 -4.13 -2.15
C ARG A 121 -19.16 -4.90 -1.26
N HIS A 122 -19.68 -4.24 -0.24
CA HIS A 122 -20.67 -4.85 0.65
C HIS A 122 -22.04 -4.94 -0.06
N ARG A 123 -22.69 -6.10 0.01
CA ARG A 123 -24.00 -6.38 -0.60
C ARG A 123 -25.12 -5.53 0.01
N ASP A 124 -25.18 -5.46 1.33
CA ASP A 124 -26.26 -4.73 2.02
C ASP A 124 -26.02 -3.21 2.05
N ASN A 125 -24.77 -2.77 1.86
CA ASN A 125 -24.35 -1.37 1.98
C ASN A 125 -23.36 -1.02 0.85
N PRO A 126 -23.84 -0.69 -0.36
CA PRO A 126 -22.97 -0.49 -1.52
C PRO A 126 -22.01 0.71 -1.39
N SER A 127 -22.19 1.56 -0.37
CA SER A 127 -21.32 2.69 -0.06
C SER A 127 -20.02 2.32 0.66
N VAL A 128 -19.86 1.06 1.12
CA VAL A 128 -18.63 0.57 1.75
C VAL A 128 -17.82 -0.24 0.74
N LEU A 129 -16.58 0.19 0.51
CA LEU A 129 -15.63 -0.47 -0.38
C LEU A 129 -14.40 -0.94 0.39
N MET A 130 -13.94 -2.14 0.10
CA MET A 130 -12.71 -2.72 0.63
C MET A 130 -11.71 -2.94 -0.50
N CYS A 131 -10.45 -2.63 -0.27
CA CYS A 131 -9.33 -2.92 -1.14
C CYS A 131 -8.34 -3.81 -0.39
N GLN A 132 -7.95 -4.93 -0.97
CA GLN A 132 -6.87 -5.77 -0.48
C GLN A 132 -5.72 -5.68 -1.45
N SER A 133 -4.58 -5.17 -0.98
CA SER A 133 -3.34 -5.07 -1.71
C SER A 133 -2.33 -6.04 -1.10
N THR A 134 -2.16 -7.17 -1.78
CA THR A 134 -1.06 -8.13 -1.50
C THR A 134 0.06 -8.01 -2.54
N CYS A 135 -0.11 -7.10 -3.50
CA CYS A 135 0.80 -6.89 -4.61
C CYS A 135 1.85 -5.83 -4.23
N TYR A 136 3.10 -6.01 -4.67
CA TYR A 136 4.11 -4.97 -4.53
C TYR A 136 3.82 -3.87 -5.56
N VAL A 137 3.66 -2.63 -5.10
CA VAL A 137 3.49 -1.45 -5.96
C VAL A 137 4.81 -0.67 -5.93
N ALA A 138 5.42 -0.47 -7.09
CA ALA A 138 6.68 0.27 -7.20
C ALA A 138 6.49 1.76 -6.88
N GLU A 139 7.56 2.43 -6.45
CA GLU A 139 7.50 3.82 -5.94
C GLU A 139 6.97 4.82 -6.96
N ASP A 140 7.33 4.64 -8.23
CA ASP A 140 6.85 5.43 -9.37
C ASP A 140 5.38 5.17 -9.73
N GLN A 141 4.84 4.02 -9.34
CA GLN A 141 3.45 3.63 -9.58
C GLN A 141 2.50 4.09 -8.45
N LEU A 142 3.03 4.46 -7.28
CA LEU A 142 2.23 4.77 -6.09
C LEU A 142 1.25 5.93 -6.33
N PHE A 143 1.74 7.00 -6.96
CA PHE A 143 0.91 8.17 -7.27
C PHE A 143 -0.19 7.80 -8.26
N GLN A 144 0.19 7.15 -9.37
CA GLN A 144 -0.76 6.75 -10.41
C GLN A 144 -1.82 5.79 -9.87
N TRP A 145 -1.44 4.88 -8.98
CA TRP A 145 -2.38 4.00 -8.29
C TRP A 145 -3.37 4.80 -7.45
N ALA A 146 -2.89 5.71 -6.59
CA ALA A 146 -3.76 6.49 -5.73
C ALA A 146 -4.70 7.37 -6.55
N ASP A 147 -4.18 8.09 -7.53
CA ASP A 147 -4.94 8.98 -8.40
C ASP A 147 -6.03 8.23 -9.17
N LYS A 148 -5.72 7.08 -9.78
CA LYS A 148 -6.72 6.28 -10.50
C LYS A 148 -7.79 5.68 -9.57
N VAL A 149 -7.40 5.21 -8.38
CA VAL A 149 -8.34 4.65 -7.41
C VAL A 149 -9.28 5.73 -6.90
N PHE A 150 -8.75 6.85 -6.41
CA PHE A 150 -9.58 7.95 -5.89
C PHE A 150 -10.34 8.68 -7.00
N GLY A 151 -9.80 8.77 -8.22
CA GLY A 151 -10.49 9.31 -9.39
C GLY A 151 -11.69 8.48 -9.81
N SER A 152 -11.71 7.19 -9.48
CA SER A 152 -12.87 6.31 -9.70
C SER A 152 -13.96 6.46 -8.62
N LEU A 153 -13.69 7.17 -7.52
CA LEU A 153 -14.55 7.28 -6.35
C LEU A 153 -15.08 8.70 -6.15
N LEU A 154 -16.25 8.82 -5.53
CA LEU A 154 -16.78 10.13 -5.15
C LEU A 154 -16.10 10.59 -3.85
N ASN A 155 -15.21 11.56 -3.93
CA ASN A 155 -14.47 12.07 -2.76
C ASN A 155 -15.34 12.80 -1.72
N ARG A 156 -16.58 13.17 -2.06
CA ARG A 156 -17.44 13.95 -1.18
C ARG A 156 -18.05 13.08 -0.07
N GLY A 157 -17.55 13.26 1.14
CA GLY A 157 -18.02 12.51 2.32
C GLY A 157 -17.38 11.13 2.46
N LEU A 158 -16.28 10.89 1.73
CA LEU A 158 -15.49 9.66 1.82
C LEU A 158 -14.64 9.67 3.10
N ASN A 159 -14.67 8.58 3.87
CA ASN A 159 -13.73 8.29 4.94
C ASN A 159 -12.82 7.15 4.52
N VAL A 160 -11.52 7.30 4.75
CA VAL A 160 -10.54 6.30 4.35
C VAL A 160 -9.89 5.67 5.59
N MET A 161 -9.85 4.36 5.65
CA MET A 161 -9.09 3.61 6.63
C MET A 161 -8.03 2.77 5.93
N VAL A 162 -6.78 2.92 6.33
CA VAL A 162 -5.67 2.13 5.79
C VAL A 162 -5.13 1.22 6.88
N LEU A 163 -5.00 -0.07 6.61
CA LEU A 163 -4.33 -1.04 7.46
C LEU A 163 -3.05 -1.47 6.74
N SER A 164 -1.91 -1.40 7.41
CA SER A 164 -0.64 -1.79 6.81
C SER A 164 0.26 -2.51 7.80
N ASP A 165 1.01 -3.48 7.30
CA ASP A 165 2.11 -4.15 8.01
C ASP A 165 3.48 -3.60 7.63
N SER A 166 4.39 -3.56 8.60
CA SER A 166 5.80 -3.19 8.45
C SER A 166 6.64 -3.97 9.47
N PRO A 167 7.88 -4.36 9.13
CA PRO A 167 8.75 -5.05 10.08
C PRO A 167 9.15 -4.11 11.23
N VAL A 168 9.23 -4.65 12.45
CA VAL A 168 9.64 -3.89 13.64
C VAL A 168 11.05 -3.28 13.50
N ALA A 169 11.89 -3.84 12.63
CA ALA A 169 13.22 -3.31 12.31
C ALA A 169 13.19 -1.91 11.65
N GLU A 170 12.08 -1.52 11.03
CA GLU A 170 11.89 -0.18 10.46
C GLU A 170 11.46 0.85 11.53
N TYR A 171 11.02 0.39 12.70
CA TYR A 171 10.59 1.26 13.79
C TYR A 171 11.77 1.83 14.57
N LYS A 172 11.88 3.15 14.55
CA LYS A 172 12.89 3.95 15.24
C LYS A 172 12.33 4.44 16.57
N THR A 173 12.94 4.02 17.66
CA THR A 173 12.64 4.52 19.00
C THR A 173 13.93 4.65 19.81
N PRO A 174 14.06 5.67 20.68
CA PRO A 174 15.20 5.78 21.59
C PRO A 174 15.16 4.73 22.69
N ASP A 175 13.98 4.17 22.98
CA ASP A 175 13.80 3.17 24.01
C ASP A 175 14.13 1.78 23.48
N TYR A 176 14.94 1.04 24.22
CA TYR A 176 15.18 -0.37 23.93
C TYR A 176 13.87 -1.14 24.03
N LEU A 177 13.38 -1.67 22.90
CA LEU A 177 12.17 -2.50 22.81
C LEU A 177 12.30 -3.86 23.52
N TYR A 178 13.33 -4.08 24.35
CA TYR A 178 13.53 -5.31 25.12
C TYR A 178 12.31 -5.54 26.03
N GLY A 179 11.44 -6.46 25.64
CA GLY A 179 10.20 -6.80 26.35
C GLY A 179 8.95 -6.04 25.91
N SER A 180 9.01 -5.24 24.84
CA SER A 180 7.79 -4.67 24.24
C SER A 180 6.94 -5.80 23.63
N ALA A 181 5.62 -5.73 23.81
CA ALA A 181 4.68 -6.67 23.22
C ALA A 181 4.58 -6.43 21.70
N VAL A 182 5.52 -6.97 20.93
CA VAL A 182 5.39 -7.14 19.48
C VAL A 182 4.39 -8.28 19.26
N PRO A 183 3.42 -8.17 18.34
CA PRO A 183 3.14 -7.05 17.44
C PRO A 183 2.36 -5.88 18.10
N PHE A 184 2.59 -4.65 17.64
CA PHE A 184 1.88 -3.45 18.13
C PHE A 184 1.45 -2.50 17.01
N LEU A 185 0.39 -1.71 17.27
CA LEU A 185 -0.14 -0.72 16.34
C LEU A 185 0.34 0.71 16.64
N ARG A 186 0.52 1.49 15.57
CA ARG A 186 0.62 2.94 15.57
C ARG A 186 -0.35 3.54 14.57
N SER A 187 -0.82 4.76 14.82
CA SER A 187 -1.72 5.46 13.92
C SER A 187 -1.11 6.72 13.33
N LEU A 188 -1.49 7.03 12.10
CA LEU A 188 -1.30 8.35 11.50
C LEU A 188 -2.62 8.78 10.89
N LYS A 189 -2.94 10.07 10.94
CA LYS A 189 -4.23 10.58 10.47
C LYS A 189 -4.06 11.81 9.60
N SER A 190 -5.00 12.01 8.68
CA SER A 190 -5.10 13.27 7.95
C SER A 190 -5.66 14.36 8.85
N SER A 191 -5.36 15.60 8.51
CA SER A 191 -5.89 16.80 9.19
C SER A 191 -7.42 16.91 9.14
N ALA A 192 -8.06 16.29 8.15
CA ALA A 192 -9.52 16.25 8.01
C ALA A 192 -10.18 15.21 8.94
N PHE A 193 -9.41 14.27 9.50
CA PHE A 193 -9.91 13.24 10.40
C PHE A 193 -10.07 13.79 11.83
N LYS A 194 -11.32 13.96 12.26
CA LYS A 194 -11.68 14.58 13.54
C LYS A 194 -11.79 13.58 14.69
N ASP A 195 -11.98 12.30 14.41
CA ASP A 195 -12.14 11.29 15.43
C ASP A 195 -10.81 10.95 16.12
N GLN A 196 -10.92 10.38 17.33
CA GLN A 196 -9.76 9.90 18.06
C GLN A 196 -9.31 8.56 17.46
N ALA A 197 -8.02 8.46 17.12
CA ALA A 197 -7.43 7.20 16.70
C ALA A 197 -7.40 6.22 17.87
N LEU A 198 -7.64 4.94 17.58
CA LEU A 198 -7.78 3.89 18.60
C LEU A 198 -6.45 3.42 19.19
N CYS A 199 -5.34 3.82 18.60
CA CYS A 199 -3.99 3.47 19.06
C CYS A 199 -3.07 4.70 19.09
N PRO A 200 -1.93 4.62 19.79
CA PRO A 200 -0.99 5.73 19.88
C PRO A 200 -0.56 6.24 18.50
N ALA A 201 -0.36 7.55 18.38
CA ALA A 201 0.14 8.15 17.14
C ALA A 201 1.57 7.69 16.85
N LEU A 202 1.94 7.64 15.57
CA LEU A 202 3.30 7.36 15.14
C LEU A 202 4.24 8.49 15.58
N GLU A 203 5.25 8.16 16.38
CA GLU A 203 6.20 9.12 16.94
C GLU A 203 7.31 9.48 15.94
N GLN A 204 7.78 10.72 15.99
CA GLN A 204 8.97 11.12 15.24
C GLN A 204 10.19 10.39 15.84
N PRO A 205 11.16 9.91 15.02
CA PRO A 205 11.41 10.22 13.61
C PRO A 205 10.92 9.14 12.63
N ASN A 206 9.87 8.38 12.98
CA ASN A 206 9.34 7.33 12.11
C ASN A 206 8.66 7.93 10.88
N ILE A 207 8.90 7.33 9.71
CA ILE A 207 8.34 7.74 8.43
C ILE A 207 7.61 6.53 7.83
N LEU A 208 6.42 6.76 7.29
CA LEU A 208 5.70 5.75 6.52
C LEU A 208 6.09 5.85 5.05
N THR A 209 6.24 4.71 4.40
CA THR A 209 6.64 4.60 3.00
C THR A 209 5.66 3.74 2.20
N GLY A 210 5.84 3.70 0.88
CA GLY A 210 5.04 2.86 -0.02
C GLY A 210 3.59 3.29 -0.19
N LEU A 211 2.75 2.33 -0.58
CA LEU A 211 1.33 2.52 -0.85
C LEU A 211 0.53 3.17 0.29
N PRO A 212 0.66 2.76 1.57
CA PRO A 212 -0.16 3.36 2.62
C PRO A 212 0.20 4.84 2.83
N ALA A 213 1.47 5.22 2.66
CA ALA A 213 1.91 6.62 2.71
C ALA A 213 1.40 7.44 1.52
N ALA A 214 1.41 6.88 0.31
CA ALA A 214 0.88 7.54 -0.89
C ALA A 214 -0.63 7.81 -0.76
N VAL A 215 -1.40 6.82 -0.28
CA VAL A 215 -2.84 6.96 -0.01
C VAL A 215 -3.11 8.06 1.01
N LEU A 216 -2.39 8.05 2.13
CA LEU A 216 -2.59 9.05 3.18
C LEU A 216 -2.20 10.45 2.71
N SER A 217 -1.14 10.57 1.90
CA SER A 217 -0.70 11.83 1.29
C SER A 217 -1.75 12.38 0.33
N HIS A 218 -2.30 11.54 -0.55
CA HIS A 218 -3.40 11.92 -1.43
C HIS A 218 -4.61 12.41 -0.61
N CYS A 219 -5.00 11.67 0.43
CA CYS A 219 -6.10 12.08 1.31
C CYS A 219 -5.83 13.41 2.00
N GLN A 220 -4.60 13.65 2.45
CA GLN A 220 -4.20 14.90 3.09
C GLN A 220 -4.29 16.10 2.12
N VAL A 221 -3.82 15.95 0.88
CA VAL A 221 -3.89 17.00 -0.16
C VAL A 221 -5.34 17.32 -0.52
N HIS A 222 -6.18 16.29 -0.71
CA HIS A 222 -7.58 16.44 -1.09
C HIS A 222 -8.53 16.68 0.10
N ARG A 223 -7.99 16.85 1.33
CA ARG A 223 -8.75 17.06 2.58
C ARG A 223 -9.80 15.98 2.84
N ILE A 224 -9.48 14.74 2.51
CA ILE A 224 -10.29 13.56 2.79
C ILE A 224 -9.97 13.06 4.21
N PRO A 225 -10.97 12.84 5.09
CA PRO A 225 -10.77 12.20 6.38
C PRO A 225 -10.15 10.82 6.21
N ALA A 226 -8.95 10.62 6.73
CA ALA A 226 -8.23 9.36 6.62
C ALA A 226 -7.49 9.01 7.90
N VAL A 227 -7.49 7.72 8.24
CA VAL A 227 -6.68 7.16 9.33
C VAL A 227 -5.95 5.91 8.84
N LEU A 228 -4.65 5.85 9.13
CA LEU A 228 -3.76 4.75 8.79
C LEU A 228 -3.33 4.08 10.09
N TYR A 229 -3.47 2.75 10.14
CA TYR A 229 -3.00 1.89 11.22
C TYR A 229 -1.84 1.05 10.71
N GLN A 230 -0.65 1.32 11.22
CA GLN A 230 0.58 0.60 10.91
C GLN A 230 0.83 -0.42 12.02
N CYS A 231 0.90 -1.70 11.66
CA CYS A 231 1.32 -2.75 12.58
C CYS A 231 2.80 -3.05 12.38
N TYR A 232 3.55 -3.00 13.49
CA TYR A 232 4.93 -3.41 13.53
C TYR A 232 5.02 -4.83 14.10
N THR A 233 5.59 -5.74 13.33
CA THR A 233 5.73 -7.15 13.68
C THR A 233 7.16 -7.65 13.40
N ASP A 234 7.61 -8.63 14.16
CA ASP A 234 8.88 -9.34 13.95
C ASP A 234 8.71 -10.61 13.10
N VAL A 235 7.47 -10.97 12.76
CA VAL A 235 7.13 -12.13 11.95
C VAL A 235 7.10 -11.76 10.46
N ILE A 236 7.84 -12.51 9.65
CA ILE A 236 7.97 -12.29 8.20
C ILE A 236 6.72 -12.78 7.45
N GLY A 237 6.03 -13.79 7.98
CA GLY A 237 4.85 -14.41 7.38
C GLY A 237 3.53 -13.96 8.00
N PRO A 238 2.40 -14.34 7.39
CA PRO A 238 1.08 -14.07 7.94
C PRO A 238 0.85 -14.91 9.20
N ASP A 239 0.57 -14.25 10.33
CA ASP A 239 0.32 -14.92 11.61
C ASP A 239 -0.95 -14.42 12.28
N THR A 240 -1.59 -15.30 13.05
CA THR A 240 -2.84 -14.96 13.72
C THR A 240 -2.65 -13.85 14.75
N VAL A 241 -1.52 -13.80 15.45
CA VAL A 241 -1.29 -12.82 16.52
C VAL A 241 -1.21 -11.41 15.93
N THR A 242 -0.44 -11.19 14.87
CA THR A 242 -0.39 -9.88 14.17
C THR A 242 -1.73 -9.50 13.56
N MET A 243 -2.47 -10.46 13.00
CA MET A 243 -3.82 -10.20 12.49
C MET A 243 -4.76 -9.73 13.61
N GLU A 244 -4.70 -10.34 14.80
CA GLU A 244 -5.55 -9.94 15.92
C GLU A 244 -5.26 -8.52 16.43
N THR A 245 -4.05 -8.02 16.24
CA THR A 245 -3.67 -6.64 16.62
C THR A 245 -4.52 -5.60 15.92
N TYR A 246 -5.11 -5.90 14.76
CA TYR A 246 -6.03 -5.00 14.04
C TYR A 246 -7.47 -5.00 14.56
N LYS A 247 -7.85 -5.89 15.49
CA LYS A 247 -9.20 -5.93 16.10
C LYS A 247 -9.67 -4.57 16.66
N PRO A 248 -8.82 -3.77 17.35
CA PRO A 248 -9.20 -2.44 17.79
C PRO A 248 -9.58 -1.56 16.60
N ALA A 249 -8.78 -1.50 15.53
CA ALA A 249 -9.11 -0.72 14.32
C ALA A 249 -10.47 -1.13 13.73
N LEU A 250 -10.82 -2.41 13.79
CA LEU A 250 -12.12 -2.93 13.35
C LEU A 250 -13.28 -2.57 14.30
N THR A 251 -13.03 -2.16 15.54
CA THR A 251 -14.10 -1.63 16.41
C THR A 251 -14.72 -0.36 15.80
N SER A 252 -13.92 0.48 15.14
CA SER A 252 -14.43 1.61 14.35
C SER A 252 -15.29 1.16 13.16
N LEU A 253 -14.96 0.01 12.57
CA LEU A 253 -15.64 -0.58 11.41
C LEU A 253 -16.83 -1.47 11.79
N SER A 254 -16.95 -1.92 13.04
CA SER A 254 -18.04 -2.78 13.52
C SER A 254 -19.42 -2.13 13.41
N LYS A 255 -19.47 -0.79 13.32
CA LYS A 255 -20.68 -0.03 12.99
C LYS A 255 -21.12 -0.21 11.53
N LEU A 256 -20.19 -0.53 10.63
CA LEU A 256 -20.36 -0.61 9.18
C LEU A 256 -20.38 -2.06 8.66
N VAL A 257 -19.74 -2.98 9.37
CA VAL A 257 -19.48 -4.36 8.92
C VAL A 257 -19.69 -5.37 10.05
N LYS A 258 -20.36 -6.49 9.75
CA LYS A 258 -20.48 -7.64 10.67
C LYS A 258 -19.15 -8.39 10.72
N LEU A 259 -18.61 -8.54 11.92
CA LEU A 259 -17.38 -9.29 12.19
C LEU A 259 -17.72 -10.75 12.55
N GLU A 260 -16.97 -11.70 11.98
CA GLU A 260 -16.95 -13.05 12.56
C GLU A 260 -16.01 -13.08 13.78
N PRO A 261 -16.47 -13.63 14.92
CA PRO A 261 -15.68 -13.67 16.15
C PRO A 261 -14.53 -14.69 16.11
N CYS A 262 -14.52 -15.62 15.15
CA CYS A 262 -13.48 -16.63 15.00
C CYS A 262 -13.02 -16.69 13.54
N PRO A 263 -11.72 -16.51 13.25
CA PRO A 263 -11.22 -16.62 11.89
C PRO A 263 -11.33 -18.06 11.38
N SER A 264 -11.71 -18.25 10.12
CA SER A 264 -11.72 -19.59 9.53
C SER A 264 -10.27 -20.10 9.35
N ALA A 265 -9.98 -21.27 9.91
CA ALA A 265 -8.64 -21.88 9.83
C ALA A 265 -8.19 -22.11 8.37
N ASP A 266 -9.14 -22.28 7.45
CA ASP A 266 -8.89 -22.47 6.03
C ASP A 266 -8.48 -21.18 5.30
N ALA A 267 -9.02 -20.01 5.70
CA ALA A 267 -8.55 -18.73 5.16
C ALA A 267 -7.11 -18.46 5.59
N LEU A 268 -6.78 -18.68 6.87
CA LEU A 268 -5.42 -18.53 7.40
C LEU A 268 -4.42 -19.47 6.71
N ARG A 269 -4.82 -20.72 6.45
CA ARG A 269 -3.98 -21.70 5.72
C ARG A 269 -3.70 -21.31 4.27
N ARG A 270 -4.61 -20.58 3.59
CA ARG A 270 -4.38 -20.12 2.22
C ARG A 270 -3.30 -19.05 2.18
N PHE A 271 -3.29 -18.10 3.11
CA PHE A 271 -2.26 -17.06 3.17
C PHE A 271 -0.88 -17.61 3.57
N ALA A 272 -0.83 -18.56 4.50
CA ALA A 272 0.42 -19.24 4.87
C ALA A 272 1.10 -19.90 3.65
N LYS A 273 0.33 -20.60 2.80
CA LYS A 273 0.84 -21.27 1.60
C LYS A 273 1.33 -20.30 0.51
N VAL A 274 0.68 -19.14 0.37
CA VAL A 274 1.09 -18.11 -0.61
C VAL A 274 2.39 -17.44 -0.20
N SER A 275 2.61 -17.23 1.10
CA SER A 275 3.86 -16.69 1.64
C SER A 275 5.04 -17.66 1.46
N GLU A 276 4.83 -18.96 1.64
CA GLU A 276 5.87 -19.98 1.44
C GLU A 276 6.36 -20.06 -0.02
N ALA A 277 5.48 -19.84 -1.01
CA ALA A 277 5.85 -19.85 -2.42
C ALA A 277 6.77 -18.69 -2.83
N GLN A 278 6.78 -17.59 -2.07
CA GLN A 278 7.64 -16.41 -2.31
C GLN A 278 8.99 -16.50 -1.56
N SER A 279 9.15 -17.48 -0.66
CA SER A 279 10.29 -17.67 0.24
C SER A 279 11.40 -18.57 -0.34
N ASN A 280 11.61 -18.58 -1.65
CA ASN A 280 12.69 -19.37 -2.24
C ASN A 280 13.97 -18.53 -2.37
N LEU A 281 14.69 -18.36 -1.26
CA LEU A 281 16.04 -17.79 -1.22
C LEU A 281 17.11 -18.70 -1.84
N TYR A 282 16.75 -19.91 -2.28
CA TYR A 282 17.62 -20.85 -2.99
C TYR A 282 16.82 -21.64 -4.04
N THR A 283 16.71 -21.11 -5.26
CA THR A 283 16.49 -21.91 -6.49
C THR A 283 17.12 -21.19 -7.67
#